data_AF-W4VF17-F1
#
_entry.id   AF-W4VF17-F1
#
_cell.length_a   1.000
_cell.length_b   1.000
_cell.length_c   1.000
_cell.angle_alpha   90.00
_cell.angle_beta   90.00
_cell.angle_gamma   90.00
#
_symmetry.space_group_name_H-M   'P 1'
#
loop_
_entity.id
_entity.type
_entity.pdbx_description
1 polymer ?
#
loop_
_entity_poly.entity_id
_entity_poly.type
_entity_poly.pdbx_seq_one_letter_code
_entity_poly.pdbx_strand_id
1 'polypeptide(L)'
;MSYVIGVDLGTSAVKLLLVDKSGEVVKEVSKDYPLIQEKTGYSEQKPEDWVKQTVAGLKELVQQFDGDVTEIEGLSFAGQMHGLVLLDNNNQPLRNAILWNDTRTTAQCQEIYDKVGKDKFIGITKNLALEGFTLPKILWVKEHEPEIFAKATAFVLPKDYVRYRLTEALHMDYSDAAGTSLLDVSKKVWSEEICNLLDIDISICPPLVDSHQNVGTITSKIATETGLATSTAVFAGGADNACGAIGSGILSEGKTFASIGTSGVVLSYEPTGDKDYEGKVHYFNHGEKDAYYAMGVTLAAGHSLNWFKTTFAADKSFEELLDGVGGSTGRRKWSSFYTLYRRRTNSTCRCTNSWQLYRNG
;
A
#
# COMPACT_ATOMS: atom_id res chain seq x y z
N MET A 1 -8.61 27.54 17.04
CA MET A 1 -8.24 27.12 15.67
C MET A 1 -8.49 25.63 15.57
N SER A 2 -8.70 25.03 14.39
CA SER A 2 -8.95 23.58 14.28
C SER A 2 -7.76 22.90 13.62
N TYR A 3 -7.30 21.79 14.18
CA TYR A 3 -6.18 21.00 13.67
C TYR A 3 -6.56 19.54 13.46
N VAL A 4 -5.87 18.88 12.55
CA VAL A 4 -5.99 17.45 12.29
C VAL A 4 -4.63 16.79 12.21
N ILE A 5 -4.56 15.50 12.55
CA ILE A 5 -3.35 14.70 12.45
C ILE A 5 -3.43 13.74 11.26
N GLY A 6 -2.45 13.77 10.37
CA GLY A 6 -2.23 12.75 9.36
C GLY A 6 -1.17 11.76 9.82
N VAL A 7 -1.47 10.46 9.81
CA VAL A 7 -0.53 9.38 10.12
C VAL A 7 -0.20 8.60 8.84
N ASP A 8 1.04 8.66 8.37
CA ASP A 8 1.54 7.87 7.23
C ASP A 8 2.36 6.69 7.75
N LEU A 9 1.75 5.50 7.73
CA LEU A 9 2.38 4.25 8.12
C LEU A 9 3.11 3.61 6.93
N GLY A 10 4.32 4.09 6.68
CA GLY A 10 5.19 3.56 5.62
C GLY A 10 5.89 2.24 6.00
N THR A 11 6.72 1.71 5.11
CA THR A 11 7.46 0.47 5.40
C THR A 11 8.66 0.69 6.33
N SER A 12 9.32 1.84 6.32
CA SER A 12 10.52 2.09 7.15
C SER A 12 10.25 2.88 8.44
N ALA A 13 9.20 3.70 8.43
CA ALA A 13 8.87 4.60 9.52
C ALA A 13 7.40 5.00 9.44
N VAL A 14 6.85 5.40 10.58
CA VAL A 14 5.60 6.15 10.67
C VAL A 14 5.91 7.63 10.73
N LYS A 15 5.22 8.42 9.89
CA LYS A 15 5.30 9.88 9.89
C LYS A 15 3.98 10.46 10.34
N LEU A 16 4.03 11.52 11.13
CA LEU A 16 2.86 12.19 11.67
C LEU A 16 2.95 13.67 11.34
N LEU A 17 1.88 14.22 10.79
CA LEU A 17 1.76 15.65 10.50
C LEU A 17 0.60 16.23 11.29
N LEU A 18 0.84 17.33 11.99
CA LEU A 18 -0.22 18.19 12.52
C LEU A 18 -0.47 19.30 11.51
N VAL A 19 -1.70 19.40 11.03
CA VAL A 19 -2.07 20.34 9.98
C VAL A 19 -3.22 21.22 10.46
N ASP A 20 -3.14 22.51 10.17
CA ASP A 20 -4.24 23.43 10.48
C ASP A 20 -5.32 23.47 9.39
N LYS A 21 -6.40 24.21 9.63
CA LYS A 21 -7.52 24.34 8.70
C LYS A 21 -7.16 24.96 7.34
N SER A 22 -6.05 25.71 7.24
CA SER A 22 -5.53 26.22 5.97
C SER A 22 -4.70 25.20 5.19
N GLY A 23 -4.36 24.06 5.80
CA GLY A 23 -3.47 23.07 5.20
C GLY A 23 -1.99 23.29 5.53
N GLU A 24 -1.66 24.22 6.43
CA GLU A 24 -0.29 24.47 6.84
C GLU A 24 0.17 23.40 7.82
N VAL A 25 1.37 22.85 7.57
CA VAL A 25 1.99 21.85 8.46
C VAL A 25 2.59 22.57 9.66
N VAL A 26 2.01 22.34 10.83
CA VAL A 26 2.42 22.97 12.09
C VAL A 26 3.53 22.19 12.78
N LYS A 27 3.45 20.86 12.76
CA LYS A 27 4.45 19.94 13.32
C LYS A 27 4.57 18.69 12.46
N GLU A 28 5.77 18.12 12.45
CA GLU A 28 6.08 16.84 11.83
C GLU A 28 6.91 15.99 12.79
N VAL A 29 6.57 14.71 12.91
CA VAL A 29 7.34 13.72 13.68
C VAL A 29 7.50 12.46 12.84
N SER A 30 8.66 11.82 12.91
CA SER A 30 8.92 10.53 12.27
C SER A 30 9.53 9.55 13.27
N LYS A 31 9.08 8.29 13.23
CA LYS A 31 9.58 7.20 14.08
C LYS A 31 9.83 5.95 13.25
N ASP A 32 11.05 5.42 13.33
CA ASP A 32 11.47 4.25 12.57
C ASP A 32 11.19 2.94 13.31
N TYR A 33 11.14 1.86 12.54
CA TYR A 33 11.03 0.49 13.05
C TYR A 33 11.77 -0.49 12.16
N PRO A 34 12.26 -1.61 12.73
CA PRO A 34 13.11 -2.54 11.99
C PRO A 34 12.32 -3.33 10.96
N LEU A 35 13.03 -3.82 9.94
CA LEU A 35 12.55 -4.83 9.01
C LEU A 35 13.12 -6.20 9.41
N ILE A 36 12.30 -7.24 9.33
CA ILE A 36 12.71 -8.63 9.58
C ILE A 36 12.86 -9.32 8.23
N GLN A 37 14.08 -9.79 7.94
CA GLN A 37 14.40 -10.52 6.72
C GLN A 37 15.19 -11.78 7.06
N GLU A 38 14.47 -12.85 7.41
CA GLU A 38 15.11 -14.12 7.77
C GLU A 38 15.72 -14.84 6.57
N LYS A 39 15.10 -14.68 5.39
CA LYS A 39 15.46 -15.39 4.15
C LYS A 39 15.27 -14.47 2.94
N THR A 40 15.89 -14.83 1.82
CA THR A 40 15.67 -14.12 0.55
C THR A 40 14.19 -14.17 0.17
N GLY A 41 13.65 -13.02 -0.21
CA GLY A 41 12.24 -12.86 -0.59
C GLY A 41 11.28 -12.71 0.60
N TYR A 42 11.76 -12.89 1.84
CA TYR A 42 10.95 -12.71 3.05
C TYR A 42 11.09 -11.26 3.54
N SER A 43 9.97 -10.64 3.90
CA SER A 43 9.92 -9.28 4.42
C SER A 43 8.77 -9.16 5.42
N GLU A 44 9.13 -9.00 6.69
CA GLU A 44 8.18 -9.00 7.80
C GLU A 44 8.43 -7.87 8.79
N GLN A 45 7.39 -7.50 9.54
CA GLN A 45 7.48 -6.55 10.67
C GLN A 45 6.62 -7.02 11.83
N LYS A 46 6.97 -6.58 13.05
CA LYS A 46 6.14 -6.80 14.22
C LYS A 46 5.04 -5.74 14.25
N PRO A 47 3.75 -6.12 14.24
CA PRO A 47 2.67 -5.13 14.27
C PRO A 47 2.71 -4.20 15.50
N GLU A 48 3.18 -4.71 16.64
CA GLU A 48 3.36 -3.93 17.86
C GLU A 48 4.38 -2.80 17.74
N ASP A 49 5.39 -2.94 16.89
CA ASP A 49 6.39 -1.89 16.70
C ASP A 49 5.75 -0.67 16.04
N TRP A 50 4.83 -0.87 15.08
CA TRP A 50 4.05 0.21 14.46
C TRP A 50 3.23 0.98 15.48
N VAL A 51 2.52 0.25 16.36
CA VAL A 51 1.66 0.85 17.40
C VAL A 51 2.51 1.64 18.38
N LYS A 52 3.59 1.04 18.90
CA LYS A 52 4.51 1.69 19.82
C LYS A 52 5.08 2.98 19.24
N GLN A 53 5.53 2.95 17.99
CA GLN A 53 6.12 4.11 17.33
C GLN A 53 5.09 5.18 16.97
N THR A 54 3.86 4.78 16.61
CA THR A 54 2.75 5.73 16.38
C THR A 54 2.39 6.46 17.68
N VAL A 55 2.22 5.73 18.79
CA VAL A 55 1.93 6.33 20.11
C VAL A 55 3.06 7.24 20.57
N ALA A 56 4.32 6.82 20.40
CA ALA A 56 5.48 7.66 20.72
C ALA A 56 5.53 8.93 19.85
N GLY A 57 5.21 8.81 18.56
CA GLY A 57 5.14 9.94 17.64
C GLY A 57 4.02 10.93 17.97
N LEU A 58 2.82 10.43 18.29
CA LEU A 58 1.69 11.25 18.72
C LEU A 58 2.02 12.00 20.02
N LYS A 59 2.63 11.30 20.99
CA LYS A 59 3.07 11.92 22.25
C LYS A 59 4.05 13.06 22.02
N GLU A 60 5.06 12.83 21.17
CA GLU A 60 6.04 13.87 20.84
C GLU A 60 5.40 15.05 20.12
N LEU A 61 4.51 14.78 19.16
CA LEU A 61 3.78 15.81 18.40
C LEU A 61 2.94 16.69 19.34
N VAL A 62 2.22 16.09 20.29
CA VAL A 62 1.43 16.81 21.31
C VAL A 62 2.33 17.61 22.25
N GLN A 63 3.47 17.05 22.70
CA GLN A 63 4.42 17.77 23.56
C GLN A 63 5.04 19.00 22.89
N GLN A 64 5.14 18.98 21.57
CA GLN A 64 5.67 20.10 20.78
C GLN A 64 4.57 21.06 20.32
N PHE A 65 3.30 20.80 20.60
CA PHE A 65 2.19 21.64 20.19
C PHE A 65 1.91 22.72 21.25
N ASP A 66 2.04 23.98 20.82
CA ASP A 66 1.88 25.14 21.71
C ASP A 66 0.41 25.58 21.91
N GLY A 67 -0.54 24.91 21.23
CA GLY A 67 -1.98 25.20 21.31
C GLY A 67 -2.73 24.34 22.32
N ASP A 68 -4.04 24.51 22.37
CA ASP A 68 -4.90 23.69 23.22
C ASP A 68 -5.17 22.34 22.54
N VAL A 69 -4.82 21.22 23.19
CA VAL A 69 -5.00 19.87 22.62
C VAL A 69 -6.45 19.54 22.25
N THR A 70 -7.43 20.25 22.81
CA THR A 70 -8.85 20.12 22.44
C THR A 70 -9.16 20.70 21.06
N GLU A 71 -8.26 21.50 20.50
CA GLU A 71 -8.31 22.01 19.12
C GLU A 71 -7.87 20.98 18.07
N ILE A 72 -7.28 19.85 18.49
CA ILE A 72 -6.97 18.72 17.61
C ILE A 72 -8.24 17.87 17.48
N GLU A 73 -9.01 18.12 16.42
CA GLU A 73 -10.37 17.58 16.26
C GLU A 73 -10.36 16.11 15.82
N GLY A 74 -9.33 15.68 15.10
CA GLY A 74 -9.25 14.30 14.65
C GLY A 74 -7.94 13.87 14.03
N LEU A 75 -7.84 12.58 13.78
CA LEU A 75 -6.70 11.94 13.13
C LEU A 75 -7.16 10.94 12.05
N SER A 76 -6.36 10.80 10.99
CA SER A 76 -6.61 9.86 9.89
C SER A 76 -5.31 9.20 9.44
N PHE A 77 -5.42 8.17 8.60
CA PHE A 77 -4.32 7.30 8.21
C PHE A 77 -4.10 7.25 6.69
N ALA A 78 -2.84 7.21 6.31
CA ALA A 78 -2.34 6.61 5.08
C ALA A 78 -1.46 5.43 5.47
N GLY A 79 -1.45 4.35 4.70
CA GLY A 79 -0.66 3.17 5.06
C GLY A 79 -0.19 2.36 3.89
N GLN A 80 0.96 1.71 4.08
CA GLN A 80 1.45 0.70 3.15
C GLN A 80 0.39 -0.37 2.90
N MET A 81 0.11 -0.62 1.62
CA MET A 81 -0.91 -1.57 1.19
C MET A 81 -0.48 -3.03 1.37
N HIS A 82 -1.41 -3.96 1.12
CA HIS A 82 -1.19 -5.39 0.88
C HIS A 82 -0.61 -6.23 2.03
N GLY A 83 -0.16 -5.61 3.14
CA GLY A 83 0.34 -6.33 4.31
C GLY A 83 -0.69 -7.31 4.89
N LEU A 84 -0.24 -8.36 5.56
CA LEU A 84 -1.11 -9.30 6.26
C LEU A 84 -0.81 -9.31 7.74
N VAL A 85 -1.77 -8.89 8.57
CA VAL A 85 -1.79 -9.12 10.02
C VAL A 85 -2.92 -10.12 10.31
N LEU A 86 -2.58 -11.30 10.82
CA LEU A 86 -3.56 -12.29 11.28
C LEU A 86 -3.80 -12.13 12.77
N LEU A 87 -5.07 -12.13 13.18
CA LEU A 87 -5.50 -11.87 14.54
C LEU A 87 -6.21 -13.07 15.15
N ASP A 88 -5.92 -13.33 16.43
CA ASP A 88 -6.65 -14.33 17.23
C ASP A 88 -7.98 -13.80 17.78
N ASN A 89 -8.71 -14.63 18.55
CA ASN A 89 -9.97 -14.26 19.20
C ASN A 89 -9.89 -13.05 20.15
N ASN A 90 -8.69 -12.68 20.60
CA ASN A 90 -8.43 -11.50 21.44
C ASN A 90 -7.85 -10.34 20.63
N ASN A 91 -7.96 -10.41 19.30
CA ASN A 91 -7.40 -9.47 18.33
C ASN A 91 -5.89 -9.24 18.51
N GLN A 92 -5.15 -10.26 18.95
CA GLN A 92 -3.69 -10.21 19.07
C GLN A 92 -3.05 -10.80 17.81
N PRO A 93 -1.93 -10.21 17.32
CA PRO A 93 -1.19 -10.76 16.19
C PRO A 93 -0.71 -12.19 16.45
N LEU A 94 -1.05 -13.10 15.56
CA LEU A 94 -0.65 -14.51 15.64
C LEU A 94 0.79 -14.77 15.17
N ARG A 95 1.37 -13.82 14.43
CA ARG A 95 2.72 -13.86 13.85
C ARG A 95 3.16 -12.45 13.45
N ASN A 96 4.41 -12.31 13.02
CA ASN A 96 4.86 -11.09 12.33
C ASN A 96 4.00 -10.87 11.06
N ALA A 97 3.76 -9.61 10.73
CA ALA A 97 3.07 -9.25 9.51
C ALA A 97 3.92 -9.53 8.28
N ILE A 98 3.33 -10.12 7.25
CA ILE A 98 3.97 -10.34 5.95
C ILE A 98 3.71 -9.12 5.05
N LEU A 99 4.77 -8.41 4.64
CA LEU A 99 4.67 -7.11 3.95
C LEU A 99 4.47 -7.22 2.43
N TRP A 100 4.13 -6.10 1.79
CA TRP A 100 3.87 -6.01 0.35
C TRP A 100 5.07 -6.37 -0.53
N ASN A 101 6.30 -6.15 -0.03
CA ASN A 101 7.53 -6.48 -0.74
C ASN A 101 8.01 -7.91 -0.49
N ASP A 102 7.22 -8.72 0.23
CA ASP A 102 7.44 -10.16 0.40
C ASP A 102 7.04 -10.92 -0.86
N THR A 103 7.89 -11.85 -1.28
CA THR A 103 7.74 -12.58 -2.55
C THR A 103 7.69 -14.09 -2.37
N ARG A 104 7.38 -14.58 -1.17
CA ARG A 104 7.32 -16.02 -0.86
C ARG A 104 6.10 -16.74 -1.47
N THR A 105 5.13 -16.00 -1.99
CA THR A 105 3.78 -16.50 -2.31
C THR A 105 3.53 -16.82 -3.78
N THR A 106 4.59 -17.03 -4.58
CA THR A 106 4.46 -17.36 -6.02
C THR A 106 3.61 -18.62 -6.25
N ALA A 107 3.78 -19.66 -5.42
CA ALA A 107 3.00 -20.89 -5.54
C ALA A 107 1.50 -20.65 -5.29
N GLN A 108 1.17 -19.84 -4.28
CA GLN A 108 -0.21 -19.48 -3.94
C GLN A 108 -0.87 -18.61 -5.00
N CYS A 109 -0.11 -17.77 -5.71
CA CYS A 109 -0.63 -17.03 -6.86
C CYS A 109 -1.10 -17.98 -7.97
N GLN A 110 -0.37 -19.07 -8.22
CA GLN A 110 -0.77 -20.09 -9.18
C GLN A 110 -1.97 -20.89 -8.66
N GLU A 111 -1.98 -21.27 -7.38
CA GLU A 111 -3.11 -21.96 -6.76
C GLU A 111 -4.43 -21.19 -6.89
N ILE A 112 -4.40 -19.86 -6.72
CA ILE A 112 -5.56 -18.99 -6.94
C ILE A 112 -6.10 -19.17 -8.35
N TYR A 113 -5.24 -19.16 -9.36
CA TYR A 113 -5.70 -19.35 -10.74
C TYR A 113 -6.20 -20.77 -11.01
N ASP A 114 -5.58 -21.79 -10.42
CA ASP A 114 -5.98 -23.17 -10.59
C ASP A 114 -7.36 -23.46 -9.96
N LYS A 115 -7.65 -22.85 -8.80
CA LYS A 115 -8.92 -23.04 -8.07
C LYS A 115 -10.04 -22.10 -8.51
N VAL A 116 -9.74 -20.82 -8.73
CA VAL A 116 -10.75 -19.79 -9.05
C VAL A 116 -10.95 -19.63 -10.56
N GLY A 117 -9.90 -19.83 -11.34
CA GLY A 117 -9.84 -19.45 -12.75
C GLY A 117 -9.42 -17.99 -12.93
N LYS A 118 -8.42 -17.76 -13.79
CA LYS A 118 -7.81 -16.43 -14.00
C LYS A 118 -8.80 -15.35 -14.41
N ASP A 119 -9.63 -15.59 -15.42
CA ASP A 119 -10.56 -14.58 -15.93
C ASP A 119 -11.63 -14.22 -14.91
N LYS A 120 -12.12 -15.22 -14.15
CA LYS A 120 -13.05 -15.00 -13.04
C LYS A 120 -12.41 -14.15 -11.95
N PHE A 121 -11.20 -14.51 -11.53
CA PHE A 121 -10.46 -13.80 -10.50
C PHE A 121 -10.24 -12.32 -10.88
N ILE A 122 -9.82 -12.06 -12.12
CA ILE A 122 -9.66 -10.69 -12.65
C ILE A 122 -11.03 -10.00 -12.74
N GLY A 123 -12.09 -10.67 -13.17
CA GLY A 123 -13.43 -10.10 -13.26
C GLY A 123 -13.96 -9.57 -11.92
N ILE A 124 -13.65 -10.27 -10.82
CA ILE A 124 -14.06 -9.91 -9.45
C ILE A 124 -13.12 -8.85 -8.85
N THR A 125 -11.81 -9.13 -8.84
CA THR A 125 -10.82 -8.31 -8.13
C THR A 125 -10.29 -7.16 -8.95
N LYS A 126 -10.52 -7.16 -10.27
CA LYS A 126 -9.95 -6.24 -11.27
C LYS A 126 -8.41 -6.30 -11.38
N ASN A 127 -7.78 -7.26 -10.71
CA ASN A 127 -6.33 -7.36 -10.57
C ASN A 127 -5.81 -8.77 -10.86
N LEU A 128 -4.54 -8.87 -11.23
CA LEU A 128 -3.84 -10.16 -11.29
C LEU A 128 -3.52 -10.64 -9.87
N ALA A 129 -3.48 -11.95 -9.66
CA ALA A 129 -2.84 -12.52 -8.48
C ALA A 129 -1.33 -12.29 -8.61
N LEU A 130 -0.77 -11.57 -7.66
CA LEU A 130 0.64 -11.20 -7.62
C LEU A 130 1.23 -11.50 -6.26
N GLU A 131 2.53 -11.77 -6.21
CA GLU A 131 3.21 -11.83 -4.93
C GLU A 131 3.12 -10.48 -4.21
N GLY A 132 3.16 -10.52 -2.88
CA GLY A 132 3.01 -9.31 -2.08
C GLY A 132 1.56 -8.92 -1.78
N PHE A 133 0.56 -9.43 -2.52
CA PHE A 133 -0.86 -9.20 -2.21
C PHE A 133 -1.32 -10.04 -1.00
N THR A 134 -2.39 -9.61 -0.34
CA THR A 134 -2.83 -10.21 0.94
C THR A 134 -3.33 -11.65 0.77
N LEU A 135 -4.18 -11.93 -0.22
CA LEU A 135 -4.75 -13.27 -0.42
C LEU A 135 -3.70 -14.38 -0.60
N PRO A 136 -2.70 -14.26 -1.48
CA PRO A 136 -1.64 -15.26 -1.56
C PRO A 136 -0.90 -15.50 -0.23
N LYS A 137 -0.79 -14.49 0.64
CA LYS A 137 -0.17 -14.64 1.97
C LYS A 137 -1.07 -15.42 2.92
N ILE A 138 -2.37 -15.18 2.88
CA ILE A 138 -3.36 -15.93 3.69
C ILE A 138 -3.25 -17.42 3.35
N LEU A 139 -3.24 -17.77 2.06
CA LEU A 139 -3.05 -19.14 1.59
C LEU A 139 -1.71 -19.72 2.06
N TRP A 140 -0.64 -18.92 1.97
CA TRP A 140 0.68 -19.37 2.40
C TRP A 140 0.69 -19.72 3.90
N VAL A 141 0.10 -18.89 4.77
CA VAL A 141 -0.03 -19.20 6.20
C VAL A 141 -0.89 -20.44 6.41
N LYS A 142 -2.01 -20.56 5.71
CA LYS A 142 -2.90 -21.72 5.79
C LYS A 142 -2.20 -23.04 5.46
N GLU A 143 -1.30 -23.05 4.49
CA GLU A 143 -0.55 -24.25 4.07
C GLU A 143 0.69 -24.53 4.92
N HIS A 144 1.46 -23.48 5.25
CA HIS A 144 2.79 -23.64 5.86
C HIS A 144 2.77 -23.50 7.39
N GLU A 145 1.76 -22.84 7.94
CA GLU A 145 1.57 -22.60 9.37
C GLU A 145 0.10 -22.89 9.78
N PRO A 146 -0.43 -24.10 9.51
CA PRO A 146 -1.85 -24.42 9.69
C PRO A 146 -2.32 -24.25 11.14
N GLU A 147 -1.45 -24.48 12.13
CA GLU A 147 -1.76 -24.26 13.55
C GLU A 147 -1.96 -22.77 13.91
N ILE A 148 -1.28 -21.87 13.18
CA ILE A 148 -1.45 -20.43 13.30
C ILE A 148 -2.75 -20.03 12.61
N PHE A 149 -2.95 -20.48 11.37
CA PHE A 149 -4.15 -20.15 10.60
C PHE A 149 -5.44 -20.65 11.29
N ALA A 150 -5.43 -21.82 11.92
CA ALA A 150 -6.57 -22.35 12.66
C ALA A 150 -7.02 -21.48 13.85
N LYS A 151 -6.17 -20.57 14.33
CA LYS A 151 -6.49 -19.61 15.40
C LYS A 151 -6.95 -18.25 14.86
N ALA A 152 -6.81 -18.01 13.56
CA ALA A 152 -7.14 -16.74 12.94
C ALA A 152 -8.65 -16.54 12.92
N THR A 153 -9.08 -15.39 13.44
CA THR A 153 -10.50 -15.00 13.51
C THR A 153 -10.77 -13.70 12.78
N ALA A 154 -9.72 -12.93 12.50
CA ALA A 154 -9.75 -11.79 11.62
C ALA A 154 -8.39 -11.60 10.93
N PHE A 155 -8.38 -10.86 9.82
CA PHE A 155 -7.17 -10.25 9.30
C PHE A 155 -7.36 -8.76 9.09
N VAL A 156 -6.26 -8.01 9.14
CA VAL A 156 -6.24 -6.58 8.83
C VAL A 156 -4.94 -6.21 8.11
N LEU A 157 -4.93 -5.03 7.48
CA LEU A 157 -3.73 -4.44 6.90
C LEU A 157 -2.96 -3.61 7.95
N PRO A 158 -1.69 -3.23 7.68
CA PRO A 158 -0.84 -2.56 8.66
C PRO A 158 -1.47 -1.33 9.33
N LYS A 159 -2.05 -0.40 8.55
CA LYS A 159 -2.68 0.79 9.12
C LYS A 159 -3.94 0.48 9.92
N ASP A 160 -4.70 -0.52 9.48
CA ASP A 160 -5.94 -0.93 10.14
C ASP A 160 -5.64 -1.54 11.50
N TYR A 161 -4.53 -2.28 11.64
CA TYR A 161 -4.07 -2.76 12.94
C TYR A 161 -3.71 -1.61 13.89
N VAL A 162 -2.96 -0.62 13.40
CA VAL A 162 -2.62 0.56 14.22
C VAL A 162 -3.88 1.31 14.62
N ARG A 163 -4.80 1.57 13.68
CA ARG A 163 -6.08 2.23 13.96
C ARG A 163 -6.93 1.45 14.97
N TYR A 164 -7.02 0.13 14.82
CA TYR A 164 -7.69 -0.74 15.78
C TYR A 164 -7.07 -0.58 17.18
N ARG A 165 -5.76 -0.54 17.29
CA ARG A 165 -5.08 -0.37 18.59
C ARG A 165 -5.30 0.99 19.23
N LEU A 166 -5.71 1.98 18.43
CA LEU A 166 -6.07 3.31 18.90
C LEU A 166 -7.55 3.43 19.30
N THR A 167 -8.44 2.62 18.70
CA THR A 167 -9.91 2.81 18.75
C THR A 167 -10.70 1.61 19.29
N GLU A 168 -10.07 0.44 19.36
CA GLU A 168 -10.68 -0.87 19.61
C GLU A 168 -11.75 -1.30 18.59
N ALA A 169 -11.79 -0.63 17.43
CA ALA A 169 -12.77 -0.85 16.38
C ALA A 169 -12.11 -1.46 15.11
N LEU A 170 -12.39 -2.73 14.82
CA LEU A 170 -11.86 -3.43 13.64
C LEU A 170 -12.68 -3.10 12.39
N HIS A 171 -12.00 -2.54 11.39
CA HIS A 171 -12.56 -2.21 10.08
C HIS A 171 -11.46 -2.27 9.02
N MET A 172 -11.83 -2.21 7.74
CA MET A 172 -10.91 -1.96 6.62
C MET A 172 -11.60 -1.02 5.64
N ASP A 173 -10.87 -0.02 5.13
CA ASP A 173 -11.43 0.87 4.12
C ASP A 173 -11.36 0.25 2.72
N TYR A 174 -12.25 0.70 1.83
CA TYR A 174 -12.34 0.12 0.47
C TYR A 174 -11.04 0.20 -0.33
N SER A 175 -10.22 1.24 -0.16
CA SER A 175 -8.99 1.38 -0.95
C SER A 175 -7.94 0.34 -0.58
N ASP A 176 -7.81 0.00 0.70
CA ASP A 176 -6.97 -1.09 1.18
C ASP A 176 -7.58 -2.47 0.86
N ALA A 177 -8.89 -2.61 1.06
CA ALA A 177 -9.61 -3.84 0.76
C ALA A 177 -9.46 -4.27 -0.71
N ALA A 178 -9.49 -3.31 -1.64
CA ALA A 178 -9.26 -3.57 -3.06
C ALA A 178 -7.86 -4.16 -3.34
N GLY A 179 -6.86 -3.77 -2.56
CA GLY A 179 -5.49 -4.30 -2.61
C GLY A 179 -5.30 -5.69 -1.99
N THR A 180 -6.33 -6.28 -1.37
CA THR A 180 -6.21 -7.60 -0.74
C THR A 180 -6.34 -8.77 -1.73
N SER A 181 -6.95 -8.51 -2.89
CA SER A 181 -7.48 -9.52 -3.83
C SER A 181 -8.61 -10.41 -3.26
N LEU A 182 -9.31 -9.96 -2.23
CA LEU A 182 -10.52 -10.60 -1.70
C LEU A 182 -11.80 -9.77 -1.92
N LEU A 183 -11.67 -8.51 -2.31
CA LEU A 183 -12.79 -7.62 -2.56
C LEU A 183 -13.33 -7.81 -3.98
N ASP A 184 -14.66 -7.91 -4.14
CA ASP A 184 -15.33 -7.56 -5.38
C ASP A 184 -15.32 -6.03 -5.50
N VAL A 185 -14.36 -5.51 -6.27
CA VAL A 185 -14.04 -4.07 -6.34
C VAL A 185 -15.25 -3.25 -6.79
N SER A 186 -15.99 -3.76 -7.77
CA SER A 186 -17.17 -3.08 -8.31
C SER A 186 -18.32 -3.06 -7.31
N LYS A 187 -18.58 -4.19 -6.63
CA LYS A 187 -19.70 -4.30 -5.67
C LYS A 187 -19.38 -3.79 -4.27
N LYS A 188 -18.10 -3.53 -3.97
CA LYS A 188 -17.63 -3.07 -2.65
C LYS A 188 -18.01 -4.03 -1.50
N VAL A 189 -17.90 -5.33 -1.77
CA VAL A 189 -18.14 -6.41 -0.80
C VAL A 189 -17.02 -7.45 -0.88
N TRP A 190 -16.75 -8.12 0.24
CA TRP A 190 -15.88 -9.30 0.22
C TRP A 190 -16.47 -10.38 -0.69
N SER A 191 -15.62 -11.01 -1.51
CA SER A 191 -16.04 -12.03 -2.45
C SER A 191 -16.21 -13.38 -1.76
N GLU A 192 -17.45 -13.70 -1.39
CA GLU A 192 -17.84 -15.04 -0.93
C GLU A 192 -17.42 -16.13 -1.92
N GLU A 193 -17.48 -15.85 -3.22
CA GLU A 193 -17.09 -16.80 -4.26
C GLU A 193 -15.59 -17.13 -4.20
N ILE A 194 -14.72 -16.13 -4.09
CA ILE A 194 -13.27 -16.36 -3.95
C ILE A 194 -12.98 -17.09 -2.64
N CYS A 195 -13.58 -16.67 -1.53
CA CYS A 195 -13.41 -17.30 -0.23
C CYS A 195 -13.79 -18.78 -0.27
N ASN A 196 -14.97 -19.11 -0.80
CA ASN A 196 -15.47 -20.48 -0.89
C ASN A 196 -14.59 -21.37 -1.78
N LEU A 197 -14.15 -20.88 -2.95
CA LEU A 197 -13.29 -21.65 -3.87
C LEU A 197 -11.88 -21.93 -3.30
N LEU A 198 -11.45 -21.16 -2.31
CA LEU A 198 -10.14 -21.28 -1.66
C LEU A 198 -10.22 -21.87 -0.24
N ASP A 199 -11.42 -22.30 0.17
CA ASP A 199 -11.74 -22.77 1.53
C ASP A 199 -11.30 -21.78 2.62
N ILE A 200 -11.55 -20.48 2.41
CA ILE A 200 -11.33 -19.42 3.40
C ILE A 200 -12.70 -19.07 4.00
N ASP A 201 -12.81 -19.10 5.32
CA ASP A 201 -14.03 -18.62 5.99
C ASP A 201 -14.11 -17.10 5.83
N ILE A 202 -15.17 -16.60 5.21
CA ILE A 202 -15.38 -15.16 5.01
C ILE A 202 -15.52 -14.39 6.34
N SER A 203 -15.83 -15.08 7.45
CA SER A 203 -15.94 -14.44 8.76
C SER A 203 -14.64 -13.78 9.23
N ILE A 204 -13.47 -14.18 8.69
CA ILE A 204 -12.18 -13.54 8.99
C ILE A 204 -12.01 -12.16 8.32
N CYS A 205 -12.85 -11.84 7.33
CA CYS A 205 -12.81 -10.55 6.64
C CYS A 205 -13.44 -9.47 7.53
N PRO A 206 -12.73 -8.35 7.82
CA PRO A 206 -13.24 -7.33 8.73
C PRO A 206 -14.37 -6.52 8.07
N PRO A 207 -15.22 -5.84 8.86
CA PRO A 207 -16.22 -4.93 8.32
C PRO A 207 -15.59 -3.83 7.44
N LEU A 208 -16.26 -3.51 6.33
CA LEU A 208 -15.80 -2.51 5.36
C LEU A 208 -16.36 -1.12 5.69
N VAL A 209 -15.57 -0.08 5.46
CA VAL A 209 -15.94 1.33 5.67
C VAL A 209 -15.43 2.23 4.54
N ASP A 210 -16.01 3.42 4.40
CA ASP A 210 -15.44 4.46 3.54
C ASP A 210 -14.20 5.09 4.19
N SER A 211 -13.23 5.53 3.39
CA SER A 211 -11.98 6.12 3.91
C SER A 211 -12.20 7.38 4.76
N HIS A 212 -13.25 8.15 4.47
CA HIS A 212 -13.65 9.36 5.22
C HIS A 212 -14.61 9.08 6.38
N GLN A 213 -14.93 7.81 6.66
CA GLN A 213 -15.85 7.46 7.74
C GLN A 213 -15.17 7.64 9.10
N ASN A 214 -15.88 8.27 10.02
CA ASN A 214 -15.49 8.30 11.44
C ASN A 214 -15.70 6.90 12.04
N VAL A 215 -14.63 6.31 12.55
CA VAL A 215 -14.60 4.96 13.14
C VAL A 215 -14.55 4.97 14.67
N GLY A 216 -14.79 6.13 15.29
CA GLY A 216 -14.83 6.32 16.72
C GLY A 216 -13.86 7.41 17.19
N THR A 217 -13.45 7.30 18.44
CA THR A 217 -12.44 8.17 19.04
C THR A 217 -11.29 7.33 19.57
N ILE A 218 -10.17 7.98 19.89
CA ILE A 218 -9.10 7.29 20.62
C ILE A 218 -9.61 6.78 21.98
N THR A 219 -9.07 5.66 22.45
CA THR A 219 -9.39 5.15 23.79
C THR A 219 -8.81 6.03 24.89
N SER A 220 -9.38 5.95 26.10
CA SER A 220 -8.85 6.66 27.28
C SER A 220 -7.39 6.31 27.60
N LYS A 221 -6.97 5.07 27.31
CA LYS A 221 -5.58 4.64 27.46
C LYS A 221 -4.67 5.41 26.51
N ILE A 222 -5.04 5.50 25.24
CA ILE A 222 -4.26 6.20 24.22
C ILE A 222 -4.23 7.70 24.49
N ALA A 223 -5.35 8.29 24.90
CA ALA A 223 -5.40 9.69 25.34
C ALA A 223 -4.41 9.95 26.49
N THR A 224 -4.35 9.06 27.48
CA THR A 224 -3.40 9.17 28.60
C THR A 224 -1.94 9.03 28.15
N GLU A 225 -1.65 8.10 27.23
CA GLU A 225 -0.28 7.85 26.75
C GLU A 225 0.25 8.98 25.85
N THR A 226 -0.64 9.61 25.07
CA THR A 226 -0.28 10.62 24.05
C THR A 226 -0.50 12.06 24.49
N GLY A 227 -1.40 12.31 25.45
CA GLY A 227 -1.84 13.66 25.83
C GLY A 227 -2.94 14.24 24.94
N LEU A 228 -3.44 13.49 23.96
CA LEU A 228 -4.60 13.89 23.15
C LEU A 228 -5.90 13.88 23.97
N ALA A 229 -6.87 14.68 23.55
CA ALA A 229 -8.21 14.64 24.13
C ALA A 229 -8.92 13.33 23.77
N THR A 230 -9.67 12.73 24.69
CA THR A 230 -10.48 11.53 24.42
C THR A 230 -11.56 11.76 23.37
N SER A 231 -11.92 13.02 23.10
CA SER A 231 -12.82 13.43 22.03
C SER A 231 -12.20 13.44 20.62
N THR A 232 -10.88 13.22 20.50
CA THR A 232 -10.19 13.22 19.20
C THR A 232 -10.80 12.13 18.31
N ALA A 233 -11.46 12.55 17.24
CA ALA A 233 -12.11 11.64 16.30
C ALA A 233 -11.07 10.87 15.48
N VAL A 234 -11.38 9.64 15.11
CA VAL A 234 -10.53 8.80 14.27
C VAL A 234 -11.26 8.46 13.00
N PHE A 235 -10.65 8.75 11.86
CA PHE A 235 -11.18 8.42 10.54
C PHE A 235 -10.46 7.20 9.97
N ALA A 236 -11.15 6.42 9.14
CA ALA A 236 -10.62 5.17 8.61
C ALA A 236 -9.29 5.37 7.87
N GLY A 237 -9.19 6.43 7.08
CA GLY A 237 -8.05 6.65 6.21
C GLY A 237 -8.05 5.72 5.01
N GLY A 238 -6.94 5.65 4.28
CA GLY A 238 -6.85 4.87 3.05
C GLY A 238 -5.45 4.32 2.79
N ALA A 239 -5.35 3.52 1.73
CA ALA A 239 -4.10 3.10 1.14
C ALA A 239 -3.20 4.31 0.81
N ASP A 240 -1.89 4.17 0.95
CA ASP A 240 -0.90 5.21 0.67
C ASP A 240 -1.07 5.86 -0.73
N ASN A 241 -1.27 5.07 -1.78
CA ASN A 241 -1.49 5.59 -3.14
C ASN A 241 -2.84 6.30 -3.30
N ALA A 242 -3.89 5.82 -2.61
CA ALA A 242 -5.21 6.46 -2.62
C ALA A 242 -5.17 7.81 -1.89
N CYS A 243 -4.53 7.86 -0.71
CA CYS A 243 -4.30 9.10 0.02
C CYS A 243 -3.37 10.05 -0.75
N GLY A 244 -2.35 9.53 -1.42
CA GLY A 244 -1.46 10.30 -2.29
C GLY A 244 -2.19 10.93 -3.47
N ALA A 245 -3.15 10.21 -4.07
CA ALA A 245 -4.02 10.73 -5.12
C ALA A 245 -4.88 11.90 -4.62
N ILE A 246 -5.51 11.75 -3.45
CA ILE A 246 -6.28 12.83 -2.79
C ILE A 246 -5.39 14.04 -2.51
N GLY A 247 -4.24 13.83 -1.86
CA GLY A 247 -3.28 14.89 -1.52
C GLY A 247 -2.71 15.62 -2.73
N SER A 248 -2.72 14.96 -3.89
CA SER A 248 -2.29 15.54 -5.19
C SER A 248 -3.45 16.14 -6.01
N GLY A 249 -4.68 16.19 -5.47
CA GLY A 249 -5.84 16.79 -6.11
C GLY A 249 -6.45 15.97 -7.26
N ILE A 250 -6.18 14.66 -7.29
CA ILE A 250 -6.69 13.70 -8.29
C ILE A 250 -8.09 13.24 -7.89
N LEU A 251 -9.05 14.17 -7.95
CA LEU A 251 -10.43 13.99 -7.47
C LEU A 251 -11.48 14.05 -8.60
N SER A 252 -11.04 14.03 -9.85
CA SER A 252 -11.93 14.13 -11.00
C SER A 252 -11.32 13.46 -12.23
N GLU A 253 -12.18 13.01 -13.14
CA GLU A 253 -11.78 12.40 -14.41
C GLU A 253 -10.83 13.31 -15.21
N GLY A 254 -9.91 12.70 -15.97
CA GLY A 254 -8.90 13.39 -16.76
C GLY A 254 -7.70 13.91 -15.96
N LYS A 255 -7.70 13.75 -14.64
CA LYS A 255 -6.52 14.01 -13.81
C LYS A 255 -5.71 12.74 -13.57
N THR A 256 -4.41 12.87 -13.73
CA THR A 256 -3.43 11.82 -13.51
C THR A 256 -2.25 12.40 -12.75
N PHE A 257 -1.71 11.65 -11.79
CA PHE A 257 -0.39 11.97 -11.24
C PHE A 257 0.64 10.94 -11.69
N ALA A 258 1.87 11.41 -11.84
CA ALA A 258 3.02 10.56 -12.10
C ALA A 258 4.08 10.84 -11.02
N SER A 259 4.42 9.83 -10.24
CA SER A 259 5.54 9.88 -9.30
C SER A 259 6.69 9.10 -9.92
N ILE A 260 7.83 9.75 -10.13
CA ILE A 260 9.02 9.15 -10.76
C ILE A 260 10.19 9.27 -9.79
N GLY A 261 10.36 8.23 -8.96
CA GLY A 261 11.51 8.04 -8.09
C GLY A 261 12.38 6.89 -8.59
N THR A 262 12.92 6.09 -7.66
CA THR A 262 13.61 4.84 -7.99
C THR A 262 12.71 3.92 -8.83
N SER A 263 11.46 3.74 -8.38
CA SER A 263 10.32 3.21 -9.14
C SER A 263 9.44 4.36 -9.65
N GLY A 264 8.52 4.04 -10.56
CA GLY A 264 7.55 4.99 -11.09
C GLY A 264 6.13 4.49 -10.86
N VAL A 265 5.23 5.41 -10.55
CA VAL A 265 3.79 5.18 -10.45
C VAL A 265 3.09 6.19 -11.35
N VAL A 266 2.13 5.71 -12.15
CA VAL A 266 1.17 6.55 -12.86
C VAL A 266 -0.21 6.14 -12.40
N LEU A 267 -0.96 7.09 -11.84
CA LEU A 267 -2.30 6.84 -11.30
C LEU A 267 -3.28 7.85 -11.89
N SER A 268 -4.42 7.34 -12.36
CA SER A 268 -5.50 8.13 -12.95
C SER A 268 -6.81 7.89 -12.20
N TYR A 269 -7.58 8.98 -12.02
CA TYR A 269 -8.92 8.91 -11.43
C TYR A 269 -9.89 8.20 -12.38
N GLU A 270 -10.77 7.38 -11.81
CA GLU A 270 -11.83 6.67 -12.51
C GLU A 270 -13.19 6.89 -11.81
N PRO A 271 -14.20 7.45 -12.51
CA PRO A 271 -15.48 7.80 -11.90
C PRO A 271 -16.41 6.61 -11.70
N THR A 272 -16.17 5.48 -12.36
CA THR A 272 -17.07 4.32 -12.36
C THR A 272 -16.31 3.04 -12.11
N GLY A 273 -16.91 2.15 -11.30
CA GLY A 273 -16.35 0.86 -10.87
C GLY A 273 -16.39 -0.27 -11.90
N ASP A 274 -16.88 0.01 -13.11
CA ASP A 274 -17.15 -0.98 -14.16
C ASP A 274 -16.03 -1.11 -15.20
N LYS A 275 -15.00 -0.25 -15.11
CA LYS A 275 -13.82 -0.33 -15.98
C LYS A 275 -13.18 -1.71 -15.88
N ASP A 276 -12.72 -2.19 -17.02
CA ASP A 276 -11.99 -3.45 -17.12
C ASP A 276 -10.71 -3.21 -17.92
N TYR A 277 -9.59 -3.36 -17.22
CA TYR A 277 -8.26 -3.23 -17.78
C TYR A 277 -7.60 -4.59 -18.01
N GLU A 278 -8.34 -5.70 -17.89
CA GLU A 278 -7.86 -7.08 -18.05
C GLU A 278 -6.63 -7.38 -17.16
N GLY A 279 -6.53 -6.72 -16.00
CA GLY A 279 -5.39 -6.81 -15.08
C GLY A 279 -4.07 -6.22 -15.61
N LYS A 280 -4.09 -5.44 -16.71
CA LYS A 280 -2.89 -4.77 -17.27
C LYS A 280 -2.38 -3.62 -16.40
N VAL A 281 -3.30 -3.01 -15.64
CA VAL A 281 -3.02 -2.03 -14.59
C VAL A 281 -3.77 -2.46 -13.35
N HIS A 282 -3.31 -1.96 -12.19
CA HIS A 282 -4.08 -2.10 -10.97
C HIS A 282 -5.33 -1.25 -11.04
N TYR A 283 -6.41 -1.76 -10.48
CA TYR A 283 -7.67 -1.04 -10.42
C TYR A 283 -8.27 -1.21 -9.04
N PHE A 284 -8.35 -0.12 -8.29
CA PHE A 284 -8.70 -0.11 -6.87
C PHE A 284 -9.73 0.98 -6.56
N ASN A 285 -10.43 0.85 -5.43
CA ASN A 285 -11.28 1.91 -4.92
C ASN A 285 -10.43 3.10 -4.48
N HIS A 286 -10.87 4.32 -4.82
CA HIS A 286 -10.27 5.56 -4.37
C HIS A 286 -10.67 5.84 -2.91
N GLY A 287 -9.95 6.74 -2.24
CA GLY A 287 -10.39 7.23 -0.93
C GLY A 287 -11.53 8.26 -0.99
N GLU A 288 -11.93 8.65 -2.21
CA GLU A 288 -13.08 9.52 -2.47
C GLU A 288 -14.32 8.63 -2.63
N LYS A 289 -15.47 9.13 -2.20
CA LYS A 289 -16.70 8.33 -2.19
C LYS A 289 -17.09 7.92 -3.60
N ASP A 290 -17.42 6.63 -3.76
CA ASP A 290 -17.90 6.04 -5.03
C ASP A 290 -16.95 6.26 -6.22
N ALA A 291 -15.65 6.43 -5.94
CA ALA A 291 -14.62 6.64 -6.95
C ALA A 291 -13.56 5.53 -6.93
N TYR A 292 -12.80 5.45 -8.02
CA TYR A 292 -11.80 4.42 -8.29
C TYR A 292 -10.53 5.05 -8.85
N TYR A 293 -9.47 4.26 -8.95
CA TYR A 293 -8.29 4.65 -9.70
C TYR A 293 -7.66 3.47 -10.44
N ALA A 294 -7.11 3.79 -11.61
CA ALA A 294 -6.24 2.90 -12.35
C ALA A 294 -4.78 3.28 -12.07
N MET A 295 -3.94 2.30 -11.79
CA MET A 295 -2.55 2.52 -11.41
C MET A 295 -1.60 1.57 -12.16
N GLY A 296 -0.66 2.15 -12.89
CA GLY A 296 0.49 1.46 -13.45
C GLY A 296 1.71 1.67 -12.56
N VAL A 297 2.41 0.58 -12.21
CA VAL A 297 3.66 0.64 -11.45
C VAL A 297 4.80 0.10 -12.30
N THR A 298 5.90 0.84 -12.38
CA THR A 298 7.14 0.40 -13.01
C THR A 298 8.28 0.38 -12.00
N LEU A 299 8.92 -0.77 -11.85
CA LEU A 299 10.07 -0.93 -10.94
C LEU A 299 11.36 -0.30 -11.52
N ALA A 300 11.36 0.06 -12.80
CA ALA A 300 12.54 0.53 -13.53
C ALA A 300 12.33 1.94 -14.09
N ALA A 301 12.03 2.91 -13.22
CA ALA A 301 11.96 4.33 -13.57
C ALA A 301 13.33 5.00 -13.41
N GLY A 302 13.53 5.83 -12.38
CA GLY A 302 14.79 6.52 -12.12
C GLY A 302 15.96 5.56 -11.86
N HIS A 303 15.70 4.34 -11.34
CA HIS A 303 16.76 3.35 -11.17
C HIS A 303 17.41 2.93 -12.51
N SER A 304 16.62 2.84 -13.58
CA SER A 304 17.15 2.49 -14.91
C SER A 304 18.06 3.59 -15.46
N LEU A 305 17.71 4.85 -15.23
CA LEU A 305 18.52 6.00 -15.61
C LEU A 305 19.82 6.07 -14.79
N ASN A 306 19.73 5.84 -13.47
CA ASN A 306 20.91 5.77 -12.62
C ASN A 306 21.84 4.62 -13.04
N TRP A 307 21.29 3.43 -13.29
CA TRP A 307 22.06 2.30 -13.80
C TRP A 307 22.77 2.64 -15.11
N PHE A 308 22.09 3.28 -16.06
CA PHE A 308 22.69 3.70 -17.34
C PHE A 308 23.87 4.64 -17.11
N LYS A 309 23.66 5.69 -16.29
CA LYS A 309 24.70 6.64 -15.92
C LYS A 309 25.91 5.91 -15.33
N THR A 310 25.70 5.12 -14.28
CA THR A 310 26.79 4.41 -13.60
C THR A 310 27.52 3.41 -14.52
N THR A 311 26.83 2.83 -15.50
CA THR A 311 27.43 1.82 -16.39
C THR A 311 28.18 2.43 -17.57
N PHE A 312 27.66 3.51 -18.16
CA PHE A 312 28.14 4.03 -19.45
C PHE A 312 28.69 5.46 -19.40
N ALA A 313 28.43 6.19 -18.31
CA ALA A 313 28.82 7.58 -18.13
C ALA A 313 29.13 7.86 -16.65
N ALA A 314 29.92 6.97 -16.03
CA ALA A 314 30.17 6.97 -14.59
C ALA A 314 30.85 8.26 -14.11
N ASP A 315 31.61 8.89 -15.00
CA ASP A 315 32.35 10.14 -14.82
C ASP A 315 31.51 11.40 -15.02
N LYS A 316 30.29 11.27 -15.57
CA LYS A 316 29.39 12.40 -15.82
C LYS A 316 28.39 12.60 -14.70
N SER A 317 27.94 13.82 -14.49
CA SER A 317 26.72 14.15 -13.74
C SER A 317 25.45 13.80 -14.53
N PHE A 318 24.29 13.81 -13.87
CA PHE A 318 23.01 13.66 -14.58
C PHE A 318 22.74 14.85 -15.50
N GLU A 319 23.15 16.07 -15.12
CA GLU A 319 23.00 17.27 -15.94
C GLU A 319 23.78 17.15 -17.25
N GLU A 320 25.05 16.75 -17.18
CA GLU A 320 25.89 16.51 -18.37
C GLU A 320 25.38 15.34 -19.23
N LEU A 321 24.74 14.34 -18.61
CA LEU A 321 24.13 13.22 -19.33
C LEU A 321 22.87 13.64 -20.09
N LEU A 322 22.10 14.59 -19.53
CA LEU A 322 20.83 15.07 -20.09
C LEU A 322 21.02 16.31 -20.98
N ASP A 323 22.21 16.89 -21.03
CA ASP A 323 22.51 18.03 -21.88
C ASP A 323 22.24 17.72 -23.37
N GLY A 324 21.60 18.67 -24.06
CA GLY A 324 21.20 18.53 -25.47
C GLY A 324 20.05 17.55 -25.77
N VAL A 325 19.46 16.87 -24.78
CA VAL A 325 18.35 15.92 -25.00
C VAL A 325 17.08 16.62 -25.49
N GLY A 326 16.78 17.84 -25.02
CA GLY A 326 15.59 18.62 -25.41
C GLY A 326 15.70 19.39 -26.74
N GLY A 327 16.91 19.53 -27.31
CA GLY A 327 17.16 20.36 -28.50
C GLY A 327 17.07 19.63 -29.85
N SER A 328 16.94 18.30 -29.86
CA SER A 328 16.93 17.51 -31.09
C SER A 328 15.49 17.29 -31.61
N THR A 329 15.03 18.10 -32.55
CA THR A 329 13.74 17.95 -33.26
C THR A 329 13.77 16.92 -34.40
N GLY A 330 14.90 16.28 -34.65
CA GLY A 330 15.06 15.26 -35.70
C GLY A 330 14.89 13.83 -35.17
N ARG A 331 14.19 12.97 -35.92
CA ARG A 331 14.18 11.50 -35.73
C ARG A 331 15.63 11.01 -35.59
N ARG A 332 16.08 10.70 -34.37
CA ARG A 332 17.33 9.98 -34.15
C ARG A 332 17.22 8.64 -34.88
N LYS A 333 18.32 8.16 -35.49
CA LYS A 333 18.39 6.78 -36.01
C LYS A 333 17.91 5.84 -34.89
N TRP A 334 16.83 5.11 -35.14
CA TRP A 334 16.03 4.43 -34.12
C TRP A 334 16.83 3.43 -33.29
N SER A 335 17.37 3.88 -32.16
CA SER A 335 17.77 3.01 -31.06
C SER A 335 16.56 2.81 -30.16
N SER A 336 15.92 1.64 -30.21
CA SER A 336 14.86 1.31 -29.24
C SER A 336 15.51 0.87 -27.93
N PHE A 337 15.21 1.56 -26.83
CA PHE A 337 15.66 1.18 -25.50
C PHE A 337 14.48 0.68 -24.70
N TYR A 338 14.51 -0.61 -24.32
CA TYR A 338 13.47 -1.23 -23.51
C TYR A 338 13.95 -1.34 -22.06
N THR A 339 13.34 -0.57 -21.16
CA THR A 339 13.51 -0.70 -19.71
C THR A 339 12.62 -1.83 -19.20
N LEU A 340 12.90 -3.08 -19.59
CA LEU A 340 12.18 -4.24 -19.10
C LEU A 340 12.91 -4.85 -17.90
N TYR A 341 12.27 -4.85 -16.73
CA TYR A 341 12.67 -5.71 -15.63
C TYR A 341 11.95 -7.07 -15.78
N ARG A 342 12.59 -8.04 -16.44
CA ARG A 342 12.03 -9.39 -16.57
C ARG A 342 12.50 -10.23 -15.38
N ARG A 343 11.62 -10.49 -14.41
CA ARG A 343 11.83 -11.55 -13.41
C ARG A 343 11.80 -12.89 -14.15
N ARG A 344 12.97 -13.52 -14.37
CA ARG A 344 13.04 -14.91 -14.85
C ARG A 344 12.91 -15.84 -13.64
N THR A 345 11.85 -16.63 -13.59
CA THR A 345 11.71 -17.79 -12.73
C THR A 345 12.65 -18.90 -13.21
N ASN A 346 13.88 -18.97 -12.67
CA ASN A 346 14.63 -20.22 -12.43
C ASN A 346 16.00 -19.96 -11.79
N SER A 347 16.43 -20.94 -11.00
CA SER A 347 17.42 -21.01 -9.91
C SER A 347 18.90 -20.68 -10.21
N THR A 348 19.21 -19.74 -11.11
CA THR A 348 20.58 -19.22 -11.24
C THR A 348 20.59 -17.70 -11.27
N CYS A 349 21.00 -17.12 -10.13
CA CYS A 349 21.11 -15.68 -9.97
C CYS A 349 22.29 -15.15 -10.79
N ARG A 350 22.02 -14.67 -12.01
CA ARG A 350 22.85 -13.71 -12.74
C ARG A 350 21.93 -12.60 -13.26
N CYS A 351 22.10 -11.39 -12.74
CA CYS A 351 21.53 -10.18 -13.32
C CYS A 351 21.98 -10.06 -14.77
N THR A 352 21.10 -10.38 -15.72
CA THR A 352 21.36 -10.22 -17.15
C THR A 352 20.20 -9.48 -17.77
N ASN A 353 20.42 -8.21 -18.13
CA ASN A 353 19.60 -7.51 -19.10
C ASN A 353 19.74 -8.26 -20.43
N SER A 354 18.67 -8.87 -20.93
CA SER A 354 18.70 -9.55 -22.22
C SER A 354 18.58 -8.52 -23.35
N TRP A 355 19.62 -8.42 -24.16
CA TRP A 355 19.67 -7.56 -25.35
C TRP A 355 19.14 -8.31 -26.58
N GLN A 356 18.15 -7.75 -27.28
CA GLN A 356 17.90 -8.05 -28.68
C GLN A 356 18.04 -6.75 -29.47
N LEU A 357 19.18 -6.59 -30.15
CA LEU A 357 19.35 -5.57 -31.18
C LEU A 357 18.69 -6.10 -32.47
N TYR A 358 17.48 -5.65 -32.78
CA TYR A 358 16.95 -5.79 -34.12
C TYR A 358 17.57 -4.71 -35.01
N ARG A 359 18.47 -5.10 -35.91
CA ARG A 359 18.78 -4.30 -37.09
C ARG A 359 17.74 -4.63 -38.15
N ASN A 360 16.88 -3.66 -38.47
CA ASN A 360 16.23 -3.64 -39.78
C ASN A 360 17.16 -2.85 -40.71
N GLY A 361 17.71 -3.54 -41.71
CA GLY A 361 18.68 -3.02 -42.69
C GLY A 361 19.94 -3.86 -42.72
#